data_AF-A0A1B7MSL7-F1
#
_entry.id   AF-A0A1B7MSL7-F1
#
_cell.length_a   1.000
_cell.length_b   1.000
_cell.length_c   1.000
_cell.angle_alpha   90.00
_cell.angle_beta   90.00
_cell.angle_gamma   90.00
#
_symmetry.space_group_name_H-M   'P 1'
#
loop_
_entity.id
_entity.type
_entity.pdbx_description
1 polymer ?
#
loop_
_entity_poly.entity_id
_entity_poly.type
_entity_poly.pdbx_seq_one_letter_code
_entity_poly.pdbx_strand_id
1 'polypeptide(L)'
;MAKAISDSGYLSETYEKTITVFPNQVSGSIPLYRLYNPTTVDHLYTTSTAQKESAVAQDGYIYEEIAGYVYESGSVCPDIVPIYHLYSYAGTDNFYTLDEEEAVNAAAHDGYTMVGTAAWVLRSSFDVFTV
;
A
#
# COMPACT_ATOMS: atom_id res chain seq x y z
N MET A 1 -15.84 5.40 -1.84
CA MET A 1 -14.41 5.56 -2.20
C MET A 1 -13.76 4.21 -2.01
N ALA A 2 -13.11 3.67 -3.04
CA ALA A 2 -12.63 2.30 -3.03
C ALA A 2 -11.37 2.21 -2.15
N LYS A 3 -11.41 1.44 -1.06
CA LYS A 3 -10.19 1.07 -0.35
C LYS A 3 -9.35 0.24 -1.31
N ALA A 4 -8.13 0.66 -1.62
CA ALA A 4 -7.29 -0.11 -2.55
C ALA A 4 -6.82 -1.46 -2.00
N ILE A 5 -7.11 -1.71 -0.73
CA ILE A 5 -6.79 -2.94 -0.02
C ILE A 5 -8.06 -3.42 0.67
N SER A 6 -8.78 -4.34 0.03
CA SER A 6 -9.78 -5.16 0.71
C SER A 6 -9.08 -6.35 1.39
N ASP A 7 -9.71 -6.93 2.41
CA ASP A 7 -9.21 -8.01 3.29
C ASP A 7 -8.67 -9.28 2.58
N SER A 8 -8.69 -9.33 1.24
CA SER A 8 -8.25 -10.46 0.42
C SER A 8 -6.96 -10.21 -0.38
N GLY A 9 -6.22 -9.12 -0.09
CA GLY A 9 -5.07 -8.72 -0.87
C GLY A 9 -5.45 -7.79 -2.02
N TYR A 10 -4.52 -6.91 -2.38
CA TYR A 10 -4.63 -5.79 -3.33
C TYR A 10 -5.57 -6.01 -4.53
N LEU A 11 -6.85 -5.67 -4.36
CA LEU A 11 -7.78 -5.48 -5.45
C LEU A 11 -8.65 -4.26 -5.10
N SER A 12 -8.22 -3.07 -5.50
CA SER A 12 -9.13 -1.93 -5.63
C SER A 12 -10.05 -2.21 -6.82
N GLU A 13 -11.37 -2.17 -6.60
CA GLU A 13 -12.39 -2.48 -7.62
C GLU A 13 -12.54 -1.39 -8.71
N THR A 14 -11.46 -0.71 -9.09
CA THR A 14 -11.48 0.17 -10.28
C THR A 14 -10.15 0.19 -11.06
N TYR A 15 -9.12 -0.54 -10.60
CA TYR A 15 -7.92 -0.86 -11.38
C TYR A 15 -7.84 -2.38 -11.52
N GLU A 16 -8.53 -2.92 -12.51
CA GLU A 16 -8.43 -4.34 -12.84
C GLU A 16 -6.95 -4.72 -13.06
N LYS A 17 -6.43 -5.56 -12.15
CA LYS A 17 -5.56 -6.69 -12.52
C LYS A 17 -4.17 -6.37 -13.08
N THR A 18 -3.54 -5.28 -12.66
CA THR A 18 -2.26 -4.83 -13.25
C THR A 18 -1.22 -4.34 -12.24
N ILE A 19 -1.24 -4.79 -10.98
CA ILE A 19 -0.10 -4.59 -10.06
C ILE A 19 0.45 -5.92 -9.55
N THR A 20 1.78 -6.03 -9.47
CA THR A 20 2.46 -7.24 -9.00
C THR A 20 3.07 -7.03 -7.62
N VAL A 21 2.61 -7.83 -6.66
CA VAL A 21 3.30 -8.11 -5.39
C VAL A 21 3.81 -9.54 -5.47
N PHE A 22 5.10 -9.75 -5.21
CA PHE A 22 5.68 -11.08 -5.34
C PHE A 22 5.29 -11.95 -4.14
N PRO A 23 4.84 -13.20 -4.35
CA PRO A 23 4.52 -14.11 -3.25
C PRO A 23 5.78 -14.64 -2.53
N ASN A 24 6.94 -14.58 -3.21
CA ASN A 24 8.24 -14.99 -2.68
C ASN A 24 9.26 -13.88 -2.93
N GLN A 25 10.30 -13.82 -2.10
CA GLN A 25 11.35 -12.83 -2.25
C GLN A 25 12.09 -13.03 -3.58
N VAL A 26 12.16 -11.97 -4.38
CA VAL A 26 12.98 -11.88 -5.59
C VAL A 26 14.14 -10.90 -5.40
N SER A 27 15.15 -10.99 -6.26
CA SER A 27 16.30 -10.08 -6.20
C SER A 27 15.85 -8.60 -6.26
N GLY A 28 16.29 -7.80 -5.28
CA GLY A 28 15.93 -6.38 -5.19
C GLY A 28 14.55 -6.09 -4.58
N SER A 29 13.84 -7.11 -4.10
CA SER A 29 12.58 -6.93 -3.37
C SER A 29 12.77 -7.01 -1.85
N ILE A 30 11.92 -6.26 -1.14
CA ILE A 30 11.84 -6.18 0.32
C ILE A 30 10.46 -6.62 0.79
N PRO A 31 10.33 -7.12 2.03
CA PRO A 31 9.04 -7.54 2.56
C PRO A 31 8.09 -6.37 2.75
N LEU A 32 6.82 -6.61 2.41
CA LEU A 32 5.68 -5.79 2.76
C LEU A 32 4.97 -6.45 3.94
N TYR A 33 4.96 -5.79 5.09
CA TYR A 33 4.31 -6.29 6.30
C TYR A 33 2.84 -5.89 6.33
N ARG A 34 1.96 -6.80 6.79
CA ARG A 34 0.58 -6.51 7.17
C ARG A 34 0.44 -6.58 8.69
N LEU A 35 -0.19 -5.56 9.25
CA LEU A 35 -0.58 -5.52 10.65
C LEU A 35 -2.06 -5.19 10.75
N TYR A 36 -2.71 -5.70 11.80
CA TYR A 36 -4.12 -5.46 12.07
C TYR A 36 -4.34 -4.84 13.45
N ASN A 37 -5.14 -3.78 13.53
CA ASN A 37 -5.60 -3.22 14.78
C ASN A 37 -7.06 -3.66 15.03
N PRO A 38 -7.32 -4.56 16.00
CA PRO A 38 -8.67 -5.04 16.29
C PRO A 38 -9.57 -3.99 16.94
N THR A 39 -8.99 -2.91 17.49
CA THR A 39 -9.75 -1.83 18.13
C THR A 39 -10.38 -0.91 17.10
N THR A 40 -9.59 -0.52 16.08
CA THR A 40 -10.05 0.34 14.98
C THR A 40 -10.58 -0.45 13.80
N VAL A 41 -10.39 -1.78 13.78
CA VAL A 41 -10.74 -2.69 12.68
C VAL A 41 -10.07 -2.21 11.39
N ASP A 42 -8.75 -2.00 11.47
CA ASP A 42 -7.96 -1.42 10.38
C ASP A 42 -6.66 -2.17 10.13
N HIS A 43 -6.18 -2.12 8.89
CA HIS A 43 -4.94 -2.74 8.46
C HIS A 43 -3.88 -1.69 8.10
N LEU A 44 -2.65 -1.93 8.57
CA LEU A 44 -1.47 -1.16 8.20
C LEU A 44 -0.57 -2.02 7.32
N TYR A 45 -0.22 -1.48 6.15
CA TYR A 45 0.76 -2.04 5.22
C TYR A 45 2.01 -1.16 5.19
N THR A 46 3.17 -1.77 5.43
CA THR A 46 4.44 -1.03 5.45
C THR A 46 5.63 -1.90 5.06
N THR A 47 6.60 -1.30 4.39
CA THR A 47 7.93 -1.88 4.17
C THR A 47 8.93 -1.48 5.26
N SER A 48 8.58 -0.51 6.11
CA SER A 48 9.44 -0.02 7.18
C SER A 48 9.37 -0.89 8.42
N THR A 49 10.47 -1.57 8.74
CA THR A 49 10.60 -2.33 9.99
C THR A 49 10.39 -1.43 11.22
N ALA A 50 10.87 -0.19 11.19
CA ALA A 50 10.70 0.75 12.29
C ALA A 50 9.24 1.16 12.50
N GLN A 51 8.48 1.38 11.41
CA GLN A 51 7.05 1.69 11.52
C GLN A 51 6.26 0.49 12.04
N LYS A 52 6.55 -0.72 11.53
CA LYS A 52 5.98 -1.97 12.04
C LYS A 52 6.22 -2.12 13.56
N GLU A 53 7.46 -1.95 14.00
CA GLU A 53 7.81 -2.07 15.43
C GLU A 53 7.13 -1.02 16.30
N SER A 54 7.07 0.24 15.84
CA SER A 54 6.36 1.30 16.54
C SER A 54 4.86 1.02 16.64
N ALA A 55 4.24 0.59 15.53
CA ALA A 55 2.81 0.31 15.49
C ALA A 55 2.41 -0.83 16.45
N VAL A 56 3.26 -1.87 16.56
CA VAL A 56 3.07 -2.96 17.52
C VAL A 56 3.28 -2.49 18.96
N ALA A 57 4.32 -1.69 19.20
CA ALA A 57 4.69 -1.29 20.55
C ALA A 57 3.79 -0.20 21.16
N GLN A 58 3.21 0.67 20.32
CA GLN A 58 2.60 1.93 20.77
C GLN A 58 1.16 2.11 20.28
N ASP A 59 0.82 1.58 19.10
CA ASP A 59 -0.43 1.95 18.41
C ASP A 59 -1.48 0.83 18.43
N GLY A 60 -1.20 -0.29 19.12
CA GLY A 60 -2.15 -1.38 19.31
C GLY A 60 -2.33 -2.31 18.10
N TYR A 61 -1.43 -2.21 17.11
CA TYR A 61 -1.42 -3.12 15.97
C TYR A 61 -0.82 -4.48 16.34
N ILE A 62 -1.33 -5.53 15.71
CA ILE A 62 -0.81 -6.89 15.80
C ILE A 62 -0.17 -7.22 14.46
N TYR A 63 1.09 -7.62 14.47
CA TYR A 63 1.74 -8.13 13.27
C TYR A 63 1.09 -9.45 12.85
N GLU A 64 0.66 -9.54 11.59
CA GLU A 64 0.02 -10.73 11.05
C GLU A 64 1.00 -11.55 10.21
N GLU A 65 1.54 -10.94 9.14
CA GLU A 65 2.36 -11.65 8.17
C GLU A 65 3.18 -10.72 7.26
N ILE A 66 4.02 -11.36 6.44
CA ILE A 66 4.56 -10.74 5.22
C ILE A 66 3.49 -10.94 4.15
N ALA A 67 2.77 -9.87 3.79
CA ALA A 67 1.74 -9.91 2.76
C ALA A 67 2.30 -10.13 1.36
N GLY A 68 3.61 -9.90 1.18
CA GLY A 68 4.36 -10.22 -0.02
C GLY A 68 5.65 -9.43 -0.10
N TYR A 69 6.22 -9.36 -1.29
CA TYR A 69 7.46 -8.63 -1.54
C TYR A 69 7.26 -7.59 -2.64
N VAL A 70 7.84 -6.42 -2.44
CA VAL A 70 7.72 -5.23 -3.29
C VAL A 70 9.10 -4.64 -3.54
N TYR A 71 9.23 -3.76 -4.52
CA TYR A 71 10.51 -3.08 -4.74
C TYR A 71 10.74 -1.98 -3.70
N GLU A 72 12.00 -1.78 -3.32
CA GLU A 72 12.39 -0.74 -2.35
C GLU A 72 12.26 0.68 -2.91
N SER A 73 12.42 0.84 -4.23
CA SER A 73 12.30 2.13 -4.91
C SER A 73 11.80 1.99 -6.35
N GLY A 74 11.22 3.06 -6.88
CA GLY A 74 10.77 3.16 -8.27
C GLY A 74 11.89 3.23 -9.30
N SER A 75 13.15 3.36 -8.87
CA SER A 75 14.29 3.55 -9.79
C SER A 75 14.73 2.28 -10.51
N VAL A 76 14.08 1.14 -10.28
CA VAL A 76 14.47 -0.16 -10.86
C VAL A 76 13.92 -0.34 -12.28
N CYS A 77 12.74 0.21 -12.62
CA CYS A 77 12.09 0.09 -13.94
C CYS A 77 11.02 1.18 -14.10
N PRO A 78 10.79 1.75 -15.31
CA PRO A 78 9.74 2.74 -15.57
C PRO A 78 8.31 2.27 -15.24
N ASP A 79 8.07 0.96 -15.24
CA ASP A 79 6.75 0.38 -14.92
C ASP A 79 6.49 0.26 -13.41
N ILE A 80 7.43 0.69 -12.56
CA ILE A 80 7.24 0.65 -11.11
C ILE A 80 6.61 1.96 -10.64
N VAL A 81 5.47 1.85 -9.97
CA VAL A 81 4.69 2.97 -9.46
C VAL A 81 4.58 2.93 -7.93
N PRO A 82 4.49 4.10 -7.26
CA PRO A 82 4.32 4.14 -5.82
C PRO A 82 2.89 3.79 -5.41
N ILE A 83 2.76 3.19 -4.22
CA ILE A 83 1.51 3.18 -3.45
C ILE A 83 1.61 4.32 -2.44
N TYR A 84 0.75 5.32 -2.60
CA TYR A 84 0.59 6.42 -1.65
C TYR A 84 -0.17 5.94 -0.43
N HIS A 85 0.30 6.33 0.75
CA HIS A 85 -0.31 6.07 2.04
C HIS A 85 -0.74 7.38 2.68
N LEU A 86 -2.00 7.39 3.09
CA LEU A 86 -2.64 8.49 3.78
C LEU A 86 -3.30 8.00 5.06
N TYR A 87 -3.37 8.87 6.06
CA TYR A 87 -3.97 8.56 7.34
C TYR A 87 -4.99 9.62 7.76
N SER A 88 -6.17 9.18 8.18
CA SER A 88 -7.15 10.04 8.83
C SER A 88 -7.02 9.93 10.35
N TYR A 89 -6.56 10.99 11.02
CA TYR A 89 -6.51 11.02 12.49
C TYR A 89 -7.90 11.09 13.13
N ALA A 90 -8.87 11.68 12.44
CA ALA A 90 -10.24 11.80 12.93
C ALA A 90 -11.00 10.47 12.81
N GLY A 91 -10.79 9.74 11.72
CA GLY A 91 -11.43 8.44 11.46
C GLY A 91 -10.62 7.22 11.91
N THR A 92 -9.33 7.42 12.28
CA THR A 92 -8.37 6.35 12.55
C THR A 92 -8.33 5.31 11.44
N ASP A 93 -8.20 5.76 10.20
CA ASP A 93 -8.29 4.93 8.99
C ASP A 93 -7.07 5.13 8.09
N ASN A 94 -6.48 4.02 7.65
CA ASN A 94 -5.45 4.00 6.63
C ASN A 94 -6.08 3.95 5.23
N PHE A 95 -5.64 4.86 4.36
CA PHE A 95 -6.03 4.90 2.96
C PHE A 95 -4.81 4.74 2.07
N TYR A 96 -4.94 3.90 1.04
CA TYR A 96 -3.89 3.59 0.09
C TYR A 96 -4.41 3.77 -1.33
N THR A 97 -3.61 4.38 -2.20
CA THR A 97 -3.94 4.54 -3.62
C THR A 97 -2.69 4.56 -4.50
N LEU A 98 -2.86 4.22 -5.78
CA LEU A 98 -1.85 4.36 -6.83
C LEU A 98 -1.98 5.70 -7.57
N ASP A 99 -3.10 6.41 -7.39
CA ASP A 99 -3.40 7.65 -8.07
C ASP A 99 -2.93 8.83 -7.22
N GLU A 100 -1.92 9.55 -7.73
CA GLU A 100 -1.38 10.74 -7.06
C GLU A 100 -2.43 11.84 -6.93
N GLU A 101 -3.31 12.00 -7.92
CA GLU A 101 -4.36 13.02 -7.89
C GLU A 101 -5.43 12.67 -6.85
N GLU A 102 -5.80 11.39 -6.71
CA GLU A 102 -6.67 10.93 -5.63
C GLU A 102 -6.03 11.18 -4.26
N ALA A 103 -4.75 10.86 -4.11
CA ALA A 103 -4.01 11.08 -2.87
C ALA A 103 -3.94 12.58 -2.51
N VAL A 104 -3.63 13.44 -3.48
CA VAL A 104 -3.58 14.89 -3.29
C VAL A 104 -4.95 15.45 -2.95
N ASN A 105 -6.01 15.03 -3.64
CA ASN A 105 -7.37 15.48 -3.36
C ASN A 105 -7.83 15.04 -1.96
N ALA A 106 -7.57 13.78 -1.58
CA ALA A 106 -7.91 13.29 -0.26
C ALA A 106 -7.19 14.06 0.85
N ALA A 107 -5.92 14.41 0.64
CA ALA A 107 -5.14 15.22 1.58
C ALA A 107 -5.62 16.69 1.64
N ALA A 108 -6.06 17.25 0.51
CA ALA A 108 -6.48 18.65 0.43
C ALA A 108 -7.91 18.88 0.93
N HIS A 109 -8.79 17.89 0.76
CA HIS A 109 -10.24 18.09 0.86
C HIS A 109 -10.97 17.07 1.74
N ASP A 110 -10.43 15.88 1.95
CA ASP A 110 -11.16 14.77 2.61
C ASP A 110 -10.66 14.47 4.03
N GLY A 111 -9.83 15.33 4.59
CA GLY A 111 -9.37 15.22 5.99
C GLY A 111 -8.30 14.14 6.21
N TYR A 112 -7.64 13.69 5.14
CA TYR A 112 -6.49 12.81 5.22
C TYR A 112 -5.19 13.60 5.34
N THR A 113 -4.17 12.98 5.93
CA THR A 113 -2.79 13.47 5.89
C THR A 113 -1.96 12.52 5.03
N MET A 114 -1.22 13.05 4.06
CA MET A 114 -0.26 12.27 3.29
C MET A 114 0.86 11.79 4.22
N VAL A 115 0.98 10.48 4.41
CA VAL A 115 2.04 9.86 5.22
C VAL A 115 3.29 9.67 4.35
N GLY A 116 3.12 9.26 3.09
CA GLY A 116 4.19 9.09 2.12
C GLY A 116 3.98 7.89 1.19
N THR A 117 5.07 7.34 0.67
CA THR A 117 5.04 6.11 -0.15
C THR A 117 5.14 4.89 0.76
N ALA A 118 4.14 4.00 0.73
CA ALA A 118 4.17 2.75 1.49
C ALA A 118 5.01 1.66 0.81
N ALA A 119 4.96 1.59 -0.52
CA ALA A 119 5.61 0.56 -1.33
C ALA A 119 5.73 0.98 -2.79
N TRP A 120 6.55 0.24 -3.55
CA TRP A 120 6.67 0.38 -4.99
C TRP A 120 6.31 -0.94 -5.68
N VAL A 121 5.32 -0.91 -6.56
CA VAL A 121 4.77 -2.10 -7.23
C VAL A 121 4.96 -2.02 -8.73
N LEU A 122 5.18 -3.17 -9.38
CA LEU A 122 5.22 -3.24 -10.83
C LEU A 122 3.81 -3.12 -11.38
N ARG A 123 3.55 -2.05 -12.14
CA ARG A 123 2.33 -1.88 -12.91
C ARG A 123 2.48 -2.63 -14.23
N SER A 124 1.73 -3.70 -14.42
CA SER A 124 1.69 -4.40 -15.69
C SER A 124 1.00 -3.51 -16.73
N SER A 125 1.73 -3.15 -17.78
CA SER A 125 1.17 -2.57 -18.99
C SER A 125 0.56 -3.69 -19.83
N PHE A 126 -0.75 -3.88 -19.78
CA PHE A 126 -1.44 -4.58 -20.86
C PHE A 126 -1.52 -3.62 -22.06
N ASP A 127 -0.43 -3.44 -22.80
CA ASP A 127 -0.55 -3.01 -24.18
C ASP A 127 -0.91 -4.25 -25.01
N VAL A 128 -2.21 -4.47 -25.16
CA VAL A 128 -2.74 -5.43 -26.12
C VAL A 128 -2.57 -4.82 -27.52
N PHE A 129 -1.36 -4.81 -28.06
CA PHE A 129 -1.19 -4.75 -29.50
C PHE A 129 -1.61 -6.11 -30.06
N THR A 130 -2.89 -6.23 -30.40
CA THR A 130 -3.30 -7.29 -31.31
C THR A 130 -2.94 -6.80 -32.71
N VAL A 131 -1.95 -7.45 -33.33
CA VAL A 131 -1.65 -7.36 -34.78
C VAL A 131 -2.80 -7.91 -35.61
#